data_AF-A0A2E8H287-F1
#
_entry.id   AF-A0A2E8H287-F1
#
_cell.length_a   1.000
_cell.length_b   1.000
_cell.length_c   1.000
_cell.angle_alpha   90.00
_cell.angle_beta   90.00
_cell.angle_gamma   90.00
#
_symmetry.space_group_name_H-M   'P 1'
#
loop_
_entity.id
_entity.type
_entity.pdbx_description
1 polymer ?
#
loop_
_entity_poly.entity_id
_entity_poly.type
_entity_poly.pdbx_seq_one_letter_code
_entity_poly.pdbx_strand_id
1 'polypeptide(L)'
;MPFGAQPNIGVGALHISDHARDLVMQVLDSGRLSYGRFARELEDRVAQLHGCRFGIFSNSGTSALHVAVGALKEIHGWADGDEVIVPAVTFVATVNVVIHNNLTPVVVDVDPVHYDLDPAGVEAAITNRTRAMIPVHLFGQPCDMDPLMDIARRHDLRVIEDSCETMVAKYEGRPVGSFGDIACFSTYVAHLLSTGVGGLNTTNSPEYAVKLRSLINHGRDSIYMSIDDDDNLGPERLRTVVERRFRFVSAGHSFRSTELEAALGVAQLDEDFEDSIRARRANAAFLNQALTHLESKIQLPSVRPGSEHSFMMYPILLREDPKNDFVMHLERRGIETRDMMPLTNQPVYTDLLELDESHFPVARRINASGFYLGCHQHLTSSDLDYIVSVIDEYWSPTSKPGDRQSVLVIDAFNIPADPDNAAIERLPTQLFDRILIAAADLPGTTADRLRSIGPEVEFLATTDLEASLVEQDGCARDIVIFPLDGSYNPDDVGRLLLNLQRGNDLVIGSRFTVGSGSRPGPLSQPRRVGNRFFTLIANLIFGGNLTDSLSQFKALRTETVAGLHLSSDRVVASYEISLNALCRRLRIAEVSTAEVEGGGGSGNRTVRALTSIPSLLRVLASNMLRGRDARS
;
A
#
# COMPACT_ATOMS: atom_id res chain seq x y z
N MET A 1 -22.06 -13.81 17.25
CA MET A 1 -20.76 -14.38 17.67
C MET A 1 -19.69 -13.44 17.17
N PRO A 2 -18.65 -13.10 17.96
CA PRO A 2 -17.58 -12.28 17.43
C PRO A 2 -16.79 -13.14 16.45
N PHE A 3 -16.77 -12.73 15.19
CA PHE A 3 -15.87 -13.27 14.18
C PHE A 3 -14.42 -13.15 14.70
N GLY A 4 -13.55 -14.13 14.43
CA GLY A 4 -12.12 -14.04 14.71
C GLY A 4 -11.53 -12.72 14.21
N ALA A 5 -10.40 -12.28 14.79
CA ALA A 5 -9.81 -10.97 14.50
C ALA A 5 -9.62 -10.80 12.98
N GLN A 6 -10.50 -9.99 12.36
CA GLN A 6 -10.44 -9.66 10.95
C GLN A 6 -9.11 -8.93 10.66
N PRO A 7 -8.47 -9.15 9.50
CA PRO A 7 -7.34 -8.32 9.10
C PRO A 7 -7.76 -6.85 9.09
N ASN A 8 -6.93 -5.98 9.67
CA ASN A 8 -7.18 -4.54 9.71
C ASN A 8 -6.31 -3.86 8.65
N ILE A 9 -6.84 -3.74 7.44
CA ILE A 9 -6.16 -3.14 6.29
C ILE A 9 -6.50 -1.64 6.26
N GLY A 10 -5.53 -0.83 6.68
CA GLY A 10 -5.68 0.63 6.75
C GLY A 10 -5.44 1.35 5.42
N VAL A 11 -5.85 2.61 5.35
CA VAL A 11 -5.58 3.48 4.18
C VAL A 11 -4.14 3.97 4.11
N GLY A 12 -3.39 3.90 5.22
CA GLY A 12 -1.99 4.30 5.31
C GLY A 12 -1.24 3.51 6.37
N ALA A 13 0.10 3.55 6.31
CA ALA A 13 0.97 2.88 7.26
C ALA A 13 2.28 3.65 7.42
N LEU A 14 2.87 3.58 8.61
CA LEU A 14 4.16 4.18 8.95
C LEU A 14 5.04 3.13 9.65
N HIS A 15 6.24 2.95 9.11
CA HIS A 15 7.31 2.22 9.77
C HIS A 15 8.45 3.20 10.10
N ILE A 16 8.92 3.18 11.35
CA ILE A 16 10.10 3.96 11.76
C ILE A 16 11.29 3.00 11.78
N SER A 17 12.31 3.28 10.96
CA SER A 17 13.55 2.51 10.91
C SER A 17 14.50 2.85 12.07
N ASP A 18 15.48 1.98 12.31
CA ASP A 18 16.50 2.24 13.33
C ASP A 18 17.40 3.43 12.95
N HIS A 19 17.68 3.62 11.66
CA HIS A 19 18.36 4.83 11.17
C HIS A 19 17.58 6.10 11.50
N ALA A 20 16.24 6.09 11.31
CA ALA A 20 15.40 7.22 11.71
C ALA A 20 15.46 7.49 13.22
N ARG A 21 15.51 6.44 14.06
CA ARG A 21 15.72 6.58 15.51
C ARG A 21 17.08 7.19 15.82
N ASP A 22 18.13 6.74 15.15
CA ASP A 22 19.50 7.23 15.35
C ASP A 22 19.64 8.70 14.97
N LEU A 23 19.05 9.16 13.85
CA LEU A 23 19.07 10.57 13.48
C LEU A 23 18.31 11.43 14.48
N VAL A 24 17.16 10.96 14.97
CA VAL A 24 16.41 11.65 16.03
C VAL A 24 17.21 11.74 17.33
N MET A 25 17.91 10.66 17.71
CA MET A 25 18.79 10.68 18.90
C MET A 25 19.96 11.66 18.73
N GLN A 26 20.55 11.79 17.53
CA GLN A 26 21.56 12.82 17.26
C GLN A 26 21.03 14.23 17.48
N VAL A 27 19.77 14.52 17.13
CA VAL A 27 19.13 15.81 17.41
C VAL A 27 19.07 16.04 18.92
N LEU A 28 18.58 15.05 19.68
CA LEU A 28 18.46 15.13 21.13
C LEU A 28 19.82 15.32 21.82
N ASP A 29 20.83 14.56 21.41
CA ASP A 29 22.19 14.63 21.94
C ASP A 29 22.86 15.98 21.65
N SER A 30 22.54 16.61 20.52
CA SER A 30 23.06 17.94 20.16
C SER A 30 22.46 19.08 20.98
N GLY A 31 21.26 18.90 21.53
CA GLY A 31 20.47 19.95 22.18
C GLY A 31 19.89 21.02 21.24
N ARG A 32 20.12 20.96 19.92
CA ARG A 32 19.56 21.89 18.93
C ARG A 32 18.26 21.33 18.35
N LEU A 33 17.12 21.71 18.96
CA LEU A 33 15.79 21.28 18.49
C LEU A 33 15.18 22.20 17.43
N SER A 34 15.60 23.47 17.38
CA SER A 34 15.19 24.41 16.34
C SER A 34 16.00 24.24 15.06
N TYR A 35 15.52 24.84 13.97
CA TYR A 35 16.14 24.84 12.63
C TYR A 35 17.68 24.73 12.65
N GLY A 36 18.20 23.71 11.98
CA GLY A 36 19.60 23.32 12.05
C GLY A 36 20.08 22.55 10.83
N ARG A 37 20.75 21.43 11.07
CA ARG A 37 21.36 20.61 10.02
C ARG A 37 20.28 19.86 9.25
N PHE A 38 19.42 19.12 9.93
CA PHE A 38 18.48 18.21 9.29
C PHE A 38 17.38 18.96 8.53
N ALA A 39 16.92 20.10 9.04
CA ALA A 39 15.96 20.94 8.31
C ALA A 39 16.57 21.47 7.00
N ARG A 40 17.82 21.97 7.03
CA ARG A 40 18.53 22.41 5.82
C ARG A 40 18.71 21.26 4.82
N GLU A 41 19.15 20.11 5.32
CA GLU A 41 19.36 18.92 4.50
C GLU A 41 18.05 18.44 3.84
N LEU A 42 16.95 18.40 4.60
CA LEU A 42 15.63 18.07 4.08
C LEU A 42 15.17 19.07 3.03
N GLU A 43 15.31 20.38 3.30
CA GLU A 43 14.96 21.45 2.36
C GLU A 43 15.73 21.32 1.04
N ASP A 44 17.05 21.14 1.10
CA ASP A 44 17.93 21.01 -0.07
C ASP A 44 17.58 19.75 -0.88
N ARG A 45 17.37 18.62 -0.21
CA ARG A 45 17.05 17.35 -0.87
C ARG A 45 15.68 17.38 -1.54
N VAL A 46 14.66 17.94 -0.89
CA VAL A 46 13.33 18.09 -1.49
C VAL A 46 13.37 19.06 -2.67
N ALA A 47 14.10 20.17 -2.58
CA ALA A 47 14.32 21.04 -3.73
C ALA A 47 14.96 20.28 -4.90
N GLN A 48 16.00 19.49 -4.63
CA GLN A 48 16.68 18.69 -5.64
C GLN A 48 15.76 17.63 -6.28
N LEU A 49 14.97 16.91 -5.48
CA LEU A 49 14.01 15.90 -5.94
C LEU A 49 13.01 16.46 -6.96
N HIS A 50 12.63 17.73 -6.76
CA HIS A 50 11.67 18.43 -7.60
C HIS A 50 12.31 19.37 -8.62
N GLY A 51 13.64 19.36 -8.77
CA GLY A 51 14.35 20.23 -9.72
C GLY A 51 14.17 21.73 -9.43
N CYS A 52 13.90 22.09 -8.19
CA CYS A 52 13.70 23.45 -7.71
C CYS A 52 14.96 23.98 -7.02
N ARG A 53 15.11 25.31 -6.98
CA ARG A 53 16.28 25.97 -6.35
C ARG A 53 16.17 26.07 -4.83
N PHE A 54 14.96 26.17 -4.29
CA PHE A 54 14.75 26.42 -2.87
C PHE A 54 13.66 25.49 -2.32
N GLY A 55 13.96 24.83 -1.20
CA GLY A 55 13.01 24.17 -0.32
C GLY A 55 12.83 24.99 0.97
N ILE A 56 11.64 24.97 1.56
CA ILE A 56 11.36 25.63 2.85
C ILE A 56 10.47 24.71 3.69
N PHE A 57 10.95 24.31 4.87
CA PHE A 57 10.24 23.39 5.76
C PHE A 57 9.36 24.13 6.78
N SER A 58 8.15 23.61 6.97
CA SER A 58 7.13 24.12 7.88
C SER A 58 6.42 22.96 8.61
N ASN A 59 5.59 23.28 9.58
CA ASN A 59 4.97 22.29 10.47
C ASN A 59 3.74 21.54 9.89
N SER A 60 3.25 21.91 8.69
CA SER A 60 2.19 21.16 8.00
C SER A 60 2.07 21.55 6.53
N GLY A 61 1.47 20.69 5.69
CA GLY A 61 1.11 21.06 4.31
C GLY A 61 0.14 22.24 4.24
N THR A 62 -0.81 22.33 5.18
CA THR A 62 -1.71 23.50 5.31
C THR A 62 -0.92 24.79 5.56
N SER A 63 0.11 24.73 6.41
CA SER A 63 0.98 25.87 6.68
C SER A 63 1.76 26.28 5.44
N ALA A 64 2.30 25.32 4.70
CA ALA A 64 2.99 25.54 3.42
C ALA A 64 2.07 26.24 2.40
N LEU A 65 0.84 25.75 2.22
CA LEU A 65 -0.19 26.38 1.38
C LEU A 65 -0.55 27.78 1.86
N HIS A 66 -0.71 27.97 3.17
CA HIS A 66 -1.09 29.25 3.77
C HIS A 66 -0.06 30.34 3.49
N VAL A 67 1.23 30.04 3.69
CA VAL A 67 2.30 31.00 3.43
C VAL A 67 2.57 31.18 1.94
N ALA A 68 2.27 30.20 1.08
CA ALA A 68 2.36 30.35 -0.37
C ALA A 68 1.36 31.38 -0.89
N VAL A 69 0.09 31.27 -0.49
CA VAL A 69 -0.95 32.25 -0.83
C VAL A 69 -0.59 33.63 -0.27
N GLY A 70 -0.21 33.71 1.02
CA GLY A 70 0.15 34.96 1.68
C GLY A 70 1.37 35.64 1.04
N ALA A 71 2.38 34.86 0.65
CA ALA A 71 3.58 35.38 -0.01
C ALA A 71 3.25 36.01 -1.37
N LEU A 72 2.48 35.31 -2.20
CA LEU A 72 2.08 35.83 -3.52
C LEU A 72 1.18 37.05 -3.37
N LYS A 73 0.22 37.01 -2.44
CA LYS A 73 -0.65 38.17 -2.14
C LYS A 73 0.15 39.42 -1.78
N GLU A 74 1.11 39.31 -0.86
CA GLU A 74 1.89 40.46 -0.42
C GLU A 74 2.85 40.98 -1.50
N ILE A 75 3.53 40.08 -2.22
CA ILE A 75 4.51 40.46 -3.24
C ILE A 75 3.84 41.10 -4.45
N HIS A 76 2.71 40.55 -4.90
CA HIS A 76 1.99 41.05 -6.08
C HIS A 76 0.94 42.10 -5.73
N GLY A 77 0.75 42.41 -4.44
CA GLY A 77 -0.18 43.44 -3.98
C GLY A 77 -1.66 43.12 -4.25
N TRP A 78 -2.07 41.85 -4.12
CA TRP A 78 -3.46 41.47 -4.31
C TRP A 78 -4.35 42.04 -3.21
N ALA A 79 -5.56 42.45 -3.59
CA ALA A 79 -6.52 43.04 -2.66
C ALA A 79 -7.31 41.94 -1.91
N ASP A 80 -7.85 42.29 -0.75
CA ASP A 80 -8.85 41.44 -0.09
C ASP A 80 -10.07 41.26 -1.03
N GLY A 81 -10.55 40.03 -1.15
CA GLY A 81 -11.62 39.64 -2.07
C GLY A 81 -11.20 39.39 -3.51
N ASP A 82 -9.91 39.51 -3.85
CA ASP A 82 -9.40 38.97 -5.12
C ASP A 82 -9.57 37.44 -5.16
N GLU A 83 -9.72 36.89 -6.36
CA GLU A 83 -10.18 35.52 -6.59
C GLU A 83 -9.02 34.54 -6.81
N VAL A 84 -9.13 33.36 -6.21
CA VAL A 84 -8.22 32.22 -6.42
C VAL A 84 -9.03 31.00 -6.82
N ILE A 85 -8.72 30.42 -7.98
CA ILE A 85 -9.43 29.24 -8.49
C ILE A 85 -8.93 27.97 -7.77
N VAL A 86 -9.86 27.14 -7.32
CA VAL A 86 -9.61 25.88 -6.60
C VAL A 86 -10.53 24.77 -7.12
N PRO A 87 -10.11 23.48 -7.10
CA PRO A 87 -10.98 22.38 -7.52
C PRO A 87 -12.10 22.11 -6.51
N ALA A 88 -13.24 21.62 -7.00
CA ALA A 88 -14.39 21.19 -6.21
C ALA A 88 -14.13 19.91 -5.41
N VAL A 89 -13.12 19.13 -5.82
CA VAL A 89 -12.70 17.90 -5.16
C VAL A 89 -11.26 18.07 -4.71
N THR A 90 -11.08 18.28 -3.40
CA THR A 90 -9.78 18.49 -2.77
C THR A 90 -9.90 18.40 -1.25
N PHE A 91 -8.78 18.21 -0.57
CA PHE A 91 -8.74 18.41 0.86
C PHE A 91 -9.04 19.87 1.24
N VAL A 92 -9.80 20.03 2.32
CA VAL A 92 -10.36 21.32 2.79
C VAL A 92 -9.32 22.40 3.06
N ALA A 93 -8.05 22.02 3.32
CA ALA A 93 -6.96 22.94 3.52
C ALA A 93 -6.74 23.89 2.32
N THR A 94 -6.86 23.38 1.09
CA THR A 94 -6.68 24.15 -0.15
C THR A 94 -7.61 25.37 -0.20
N VAL A 95 -8.86 25.22 0.26
CA VAL A 95 -9.84 26.31 0.29
C VAL A 95 -9.67 27.20 1.52
N ASN A 96 -9.41 26.60 2.68
CA ASN A 96 -9.23 27.34 3.93
C ASN A 96 -8.10 28.36 3.82
N VAL A 97 -7.00 28.03 3.15
CA VAL A 97 -5.87 28.96 3.04
C VAL A 97 -6.18 30.19 2.19
N VAL A 98 -7.08 30.06 1.22
CA VAL A 98 -7.56 31.19 0.41
C VAL A 98 -8.41 32.11 1.28
N ILE A 99 -9.40 31.55 2.00
CA ILE A 99 -10.28 32.29 2.92
C ILE A 99 -9.46 32.98 4.02
N HIS A 100 -8.55 32.26 4.66
CA HIS A 100 -7.73 32.80 5.76
C HIS A 100 -6.74 33.90 5.31
N ASN A 101 -6.47 34.00 4.00
CA ASN A 101 -5.72 35.11 3.42
C ASN A 101 -6.64 36.23 2.90
N ASN A 102 -7.91 36.27 3.32
CA ASN A 102 -8.94 37.22 2.86
C ASN A 102 -9.11 37.26 1.33
N LEU A 103 -8.90 36.13 0.65
CA LEU A 103 -9.16 35.97 -0.77
C LEU A 103 -10.45 35.17 -0.97
N THR A 104 -11.04 35.26 -2.15
CA THR A 104 -12.28 34.56 -2.49
C THR A 104 -11.97 33.29 -3.29
N PRO A 105 -12.28 32.09 -2.75
CA PRO A 105 -12.17 30.85 -3.53
C PRO A 105 -13.21 30.84 -4.65
N VAL A 106 -12.76 30.57 -5.88
CA VAL A 106 -13.62 30.28 -7.02
C VAL A 106 -13.54 28.78 -7.30
N VAL A 107 -14.58 28.06 -6.92
CA VAL A 107 -14.61 26.59 -7.03
C VAL A 107 -14.94 26.18 -8.46
N VAL A 108 -14.14 25.28 -9.02
CA VAL A 108 -14.28 24.74 -10.38
C VAL A 108 -14.38 23.21 -10.30
N ASP A 109 -15.27 22.60 -11.09
CA ASP A 109 -15.41 21.13 -11.11
C ASP A 109 -14.13 20.43 -11.62
N VAL A 110 -14.08 19.11 -11.48
CA VAL A 110 -12.89 18.31 -11.82
C VAL A 110 -13.12 17.41 -13.04
N ASP A 111 -12.02 16.94 -13.63
CA ASP A 111 -12.04 15.93 -14.69
C ASP A 111 -12.65 14.60 -14.17
N PRO A 112 -13.54 13.94 -14.93
CA PRO A 112 -14.26 12.74 -14.46
C PRO A 112 -13.43 11.46 -14.41
N VAL A 113 -12.16 11.49 -14.83
CA VAL A 113 -11.30 10.31 -14.96
C VAL A 113 -10.17 10.33 -13.92
N HIS A 114 -9.52 11.48 -13.77
CA HIS A 114 -8.35 11.72 -12.93
C HIS A 114 -8.69 12.56 -11.69
N TYR A 115 -9.87 13.21 -11.68
CA TYR A 115 -10.38 14.00 -10.55
C TYR A 115 -9.56 15.26 -10.22
N ASP A 116 -8.69 15.66 -11.14
CA ASP A 116 -7.90 16.90 -11.07
C ASP A 116 -8.69 18.10 -11.59
N LEU A 117 -8.21 19.31 -11.29
CA LEU A 117 -8.78 20.58 -11.76
C LEU A 117 -8.94 20.61 -13.30
N ASP A 118 -10.17 20.84 -13.78
CA ASP A 118 -10.48 20.88 -15.23
C ASP A 118 -10.02 22.20 -15.87
N PRO A 119 -9.09 22.17 -16.85
CA PRO A 119 -8.63 23.38 -17.54
C PRO A 119 -9.74 24.17 -18.23
N ALA A 120 -10.77 23.50 -18.76
CA ALA A 120 -11.88 24.19 -19.43
C ALA A 120 -12.75 24.96 -18.43
N GLY A 121 -13.06 24.35 -17.28
CA GLY A 121 -13.72 25.01 -16.16
C GLY A 121 -12.91 26.19 -15.61
N VAL A 122 -11.58 26.08 -15.53
CA VAL A 122 -10.70 27.17 -15.09
C VAL A 122 -10.83 28.37 -16.04
N GLU A 123 -10.68 28.16 -17.36
CA GLU A 123 -10.78 29.25 -18.34
C GLU A 123 -12.13 29.98 -18.27
N ALA A 124 -13.23 29.23 -18.06
CA ALA A 124 -14.57 29.78 -17.94
C ALA A 124 -14.80 30.57 -16.64
N ALA A 125 -14.06 30.26 -15.57
CA ALA A 125 -14.22 30.86 -14.26
C ALA A 125 -13.41 32.16 -14.07
N ILE A 126 -12.50 32.48 -15.00
CA ILE A 126 -11.62 33.66 -14.89
C ILE A 126 -12.44 34.95 -15.00
N THR A 127 -12.19 35.86 -14.06
CA THR A 127 -12.69 37.23 -14.05
C THR A 127 -11.52 38.23 -13.96
N ASN A 128 -11.83 39.53 -13.96
CA ASN A 128 -10.83 40.57 -13.72
C ASN A 128 -10.28 40.59 -12.27
N ARG A 129 -10.92 39.85 -11.35
CA ARG A 129 -10.45 39.67 -9.96
C ARG A 129 -9.59 38.43 -9.78
N THR A 130 -9.54 37.52 -10.75
CA THR A 130 -8.73 36.30 -10.64
C THR A 130 -7.25 36.65 -10.62
N ARG A 131 -6.52 36.08 -9.64
CA ARG A 131 -5.08 36.30 -9.44
C ARG A 131 -4.26 35.03 -9.53
N ALA A 132 -4.86 33.91 -9.13
CA ALA A 132 -4.17 32.64 -9.09
C ALA A 132 -5.10 31.45 -9.25
N MET A 133 -4.50 30.29 -9.45
CA MET A 133 -5.14 28.99 -9.34
C MET A 133 -4.31 28.06 -8.45
N ILE A 134 -4.98 27.13 -7.78
CA ILE A 134 -4.35 26.07 -6.99
C ILE A 134 -4.72 24.70 -7.58
N PRO A 135 -4.02 24.22 -8.62
CA PRO A 135 -4.15 22.84 -9.05
C PRO A 135 -3.73 21.89 -7.92
N VAL A 136 -4.60 20.91 -7.63
CA VAL A 136 -4.35 19.87 -6.64
C VAL A 136 -4.10 18.57 -7.39
N HIS A 137 -2.89 18.04 -7.26
CA HIS A 137 -2.53 16.78 -7.87
C HIS A 137 -3.02 15.63 -6.98
N LEU A 138 -4.24 15.18 -7.23
CA LEU A 138 -5.04 14.43 -6.26
C LEU A 138 -4.70 12.94 -6.28
N PHE A 139 -4.70 12.27 -5.13
CA PHE A 139 -4.48 10.83 -4.92
C PHE A 139 -3.15 10.25 -5.43
N GLY A 140 -2.27 11.09 -5.95
CA GLY A 140 -1.04 10.65 -6.58
C GLY A 140 -0.96 10.90 -8.09
N GLN A 141 -2.01 11.46 -8.70
CA GLN A 141 -2.08 11.80 -10.12
C GLN A 141 -1.70 13.28 -10.33
N PRO A 142 -0.69 13.60 -11.16
CA PRO A 142 -0.46 14.95 -11.62
C PRO A 142 -1.62 15.47 -12.47
N CYS A 143 -2.00 16.74 -12.23
CA CYS A 143 -2.93 17.50 -13.07
C CYS A 143 -2.45 17.57 -14.53
N ASP A 144 -3.35 17.97 -15.42
CA ASP A 144 -2.97 18.33 -16.79
C ASP A 144 -2.25 19.69 -16.83
N MET A 145 -0.95 19.67 -16.55
CA MET A 145 -0.20 20.89 -16.28
C MET A 145 0.06 21.75 -17.50
N ASP A 146 0.22 21.18 -18.70
CA ASP A 146 0.48 21.99 -19.90
C ASP A 146 -0.67 22.96 -20.22
N PRO A 147 -1.95 22.52 -20.27
CA PRO A 147 -3.09 23.42 -20.42
C PRO A 147 -3.20 24.45 -19.30
N LEU A 148 -3.04 24.05 -18.04
CA LEU A 148 -3.16 24.96 -16.88
C LEU A 148 -2.07 26.05 -16.90
N MET A 149 -0.84 25.68 -17.22
CA MET A 149 0.28 26.61 -17.36
C MET A 149 0.13 27.51 -18.58
N ASP A 150 -0.53 27.06 -19.66
CA ASP A 150 -0.87 27.93 -20.79
C ASP A 150 -1.93 28.97 -20.43
N ILE A 151 -3.01 28.56 -19.76
CA ILE A 151 -4.04 29.46 -19.24
C ILE A 151 -3.41 30.51 -18.31
N ALA A 152 -2.59 30.06 -17.36
CA ALA A 152 -1.93 30.95 -16.40
C ALA A 152 -1.07 32.00 -17.11
N ARG A 153 -0.29 31.62 -18.14
CA ARG A 153 0.52 32.57 -18.92
C ARG A 153 -0.33 33.56 -19.72
N ARG A 154 -1.43 33.12 -20.32
CA ARG A 154 -2.29 34.00 -21.15
C ARG A 154 -3.05 35.03 -20.33
N HIS A 155 -3.38 34.70 -19.08
CA HIS A 155 -4.18 35.54 -18.18
C HIS A 155 -3.37 36.18 -17.03
N ASP A 156 -2.03 36.03 -17.05
CA ASP A 156 -1.11 36.50 -16.00
C ASP A 156 -1.51 36.04 -14.59
N LEU A 157 -1.94 34.78 -14.47
CA LEU A 157 -2.28 34.15 -13.20
C LEU A 157 -1.05 33.49 -12.57
N ARG A 158 -0.98 33.55 -11.24
CA ARG A 158 -0.03 32.74 -10.48
C ARG A 158 -0.55 31.31 -10.28
N VAL A 159 0.36 30.37 -10.14
CA VAL A 159 0.04 28.96 -9.94
C VAL A 159 0.69 28.48 -8.65
N ILE A 160 -0.13 27.97 -7.74
CA ILE A 160 0.33 27.28 -6.53
C ILE A 160 0.03 25.79 -6.72
N GLU A 161 1.04 24.95 -6.82
CA GLU A 161 0.81 23.50 -6.91
C GLU A 161 0.54 22.94 -5.51
N ASP A 162 -0.65 22.40 -5.29
CA ASP A 162 -0.92 21.56 -4.11
C ASP A 162 -0.53 20.12 -4.44
N SER A 163 0.71 19.79 -4.09
CA SER A 163 1.37 18.52 -4.38
C SER A 163 1.47 17.64 -3.13
N CYS A 164 0.62 17.86 -2.13
CA CYS A 164 0.65 17.11 -0.87
C CYS A 164 0.61 15.60 -1.10
N GLU A 165 -0.16 15.13 -2.09
CA GLU A 165 -0.39 13.71 -2.33
C GLU A 165 0.49 13.11 -3.46
N THR A 166 1.44 13.88 -4.01
CA THR A 166 2.07 13.56 -5.32
C THR A 166 3.58 13.71 -5.38
N MET A 167 4.25 13.83 -4.24
CA MET A 167 5.71 13.90 -4.16
C MET A 167 6.37 12.89 -5.12
N VAL A 168 7.42 13.35 -5.82
CA VAL A 168 8.18 12.68 -6.90
C VAL A 168 7.46 12.25 -8.18
N ALA A 169 6.13 12.34 -8.28
CA ALA A 169 5.44 12.04 -9.54
C ALA A 169 5.90 13.00 -10.65
N LYS A 170 5.87 12.54 -11.90
CA LYS A 170 6.28 13.33 -13.07
C LYS A 170 5.13 13.51 -14.05
N TYR A 171 5.09 14.64 -14.72
CA TYR A 171 4.24 14.95 -15.86
C TYR A 171 5.16 15.39 -17.00
N GLU A 172 5.06 14.75 -18.17
CA GLU A 172 5.92 15.01 -19.34
C GLU A 172 7.42 15.01 -18.99
N GLY A 173 7.83 14.05 -18.15
CA GLY A 173 9.21 13.88 -17.71
C GLY A 173 9.71 14.86 -16.65
N ARG A 174 8.91 15.87 -16.27
CA ARG A 174 9.25 16.88 -15.25
C ARG A 174 8.52 16.57 -13.93
N PRO A 175 9.20 16.63 -12.76
CA PRO A 175 8.55 16.37 -11.48
C PRO A 175 7.50 17.42 -11.14
N VAL A 176 6.40 16.99 -10.50
CA VAL A 176 5.39 17.90 -9.92
C VAL A 176 6.02 18.86 -8.94
N GLY A 177 5.34 19.96 -8.65
CA GLY A 177 5.83 20.99 -7.75
C GLY A 177 6.98 21.82 -8.31
N SER A 178 7.25 21.69 -9.60
CA SER A 178 8.25 22.50 -10.29
C SER A 178 7.65 23.41 -11.34
N PHE A 179 6.37 23.26 -11.68
CA PHE A 179 5.70 23.92 -12.81
C PHE A 179 5.27 25.35 -12.48
N GLY A 180 4.64 25.54 -11.33
CA GLY A 180 4.08 26.81 -10.87
C GLY A 180 5.08 27.75 -10.22
N ASP A 181 4.56 28.79 -9.57
CA ASP A 181 5.35 29.78 -8.84
C ASP A 181 5.88 29.23 -7.52
N ILE A 182 5.01 28.52 -6.79
CA ILE A 182 5.30 27.88 -5.50
C ILE A 182 4.55 26.54 -5.49
N ALA A 183 5.22 25.48 -5.07
CA ALA A 183 4.57 24.20 -4.79
C ALA A 183 4.57 23.90 -3.30
N CYS A 184 3.56 23.16 -2.86
CA CYS A 184 3.33 22.81 -1.47
C CYS A 184 3.22 21.30 -1.33
N PHE A 185 3.88 20.75 -0.32
CA PHE A 185 3.84 19.34 0.03
C PHE A 185 3.49 19.19 1.50
N SER A 186 2.91 18.04 1.84
CA SER A 186 2.63 17.63 3.22
C SER A 186 3.48 16.41 3.54
N THR A 187 3.97 16.39 4.78
CA THR A 187 4.70 15.25 5.34
C THR A 187 4.02 14.70 6.59
N TYR A 188 2.68 14.81 6.62
CA TYR A 188 1.86 14.14 7.63
C TYR A 188 2.04 12.61 7.58
N VAL A 189 1.82 11.92 8.69
CA VAL A 189 2.04 10.47 8.84
C VAL A 189 1.50 9.59 7.71
N ALA A 190 0.37 9.98 7.11
CA ALA A 190 -0.22 9.22 6.02
C ALA A 190 0.50 9.40 4.67
N HIS A 191 1.28 10.47 4.47
CA HIS A 191 1.80 10.91 3.18
C HIS A 191 3.06 10.14 2.74
N LEU A 192 3.45 10.34 1.48
CA LEU A 192 4.54 9.61 0.82
C LEU A 192 5.88 9.75 1.57
N LEU A 193 6.23 10.99 1.93
CA LEU A 193 7.30 11.32 2.86
C LEU A 193 6.63 11.69 4.18
N SER A 194 7.05 11.11 5.29
CA SER A 194 6.45 11.30 6.60
C SER A 194 7.47 11.82 7.61
N THR A 195 7.14 12.95 8.22
CA THR A 195 7.87 13.53 9.34
C THR A 195 7.01 13.53 10.62
N GLY A 196 5.96 12.72 10.66
CA GLY A 196 4.87 12.79 11.64
C GLY A 196 3.90 13.94 11.33
N VAL A 197 4.35 15.17 11.53
CA VAL A 197 3.69 16.39 11.04
C VAL A 197 4.71 17.26 10.32
N GLY A 198 4.32 17.89 9.21
CA GLY A 198 5.23 18.74 8.46
C GLY A 198 4.68 19.11 7.08
N GLY A 199 5.34 20.05 6.44
CA GLY A 199 5.08 20.42 5.06
C GLY A 199 6.21 21.22 4.47
N LEU A 200 6.30 21.23 3.15
CA LEU A 200 7.40 21.86 2.41
C LEU A 200 6.86 22.78 1.34
N ASN A 201 7.51 23.92 1.15
CA ASN A 201 7.38 24.69 -0.07
C ASN A 201 8.58 24.44 -0.98
N THR A 202 8.38 24.43 -2.29
CA THR A 202 9.47 24.58 -3.25
C THR A 202 9.21 25.72 -4.22
N THR A 203 10.27 26.39 -4.66
CA THR A 203 10.19 27.49 -5.64
C THR A 203 11.54 27.72 -6.31
N ASN A 204 11.51 28.36 -7.48
CA ASN A 204 12.70 28.83 -8.19
C ASN A 204 12.99 30.33 -7.98
N SER A 205 12.05 31.07 -7.36
CA SER A 205 12.18 32.50 -7.07
C SER A 205 12.88 32.73 -5.73
N PRO A 206 14.03 33.42 -5.72
CA PRO A 206 14.68 33.83 -4.47
C PRO A 206 13.80 34.75 -3.62
N GLU A 207 13.00 35.60 -4.27
CA GLU A 207 12.08 36.52 -3.60
C GLU A 207 10.98 35.75 -2.85
N TYR A 208 10.40 34.74 -3.50
CA TYR A 208 9.38 33.88 -2.88
C TYR A 208 9.97 33.08 -1.73
N ALA A 209 11.16 32.49 -1.90
CA ALA A 209 11.83 31.75 -0.84
C ALA A 209 12.10 32.63 0.41
N VAL A 210 12.56 33.87 0.22
CA VAL A 210 12.78 34.84 1.31
C VAL A 210 11.48 35.17 2.02
N LYS A 211 10.41 35.46 1.27
CA LYS A 211 9.09 35.80 1.85
C LYS A 211 8.47 34.62 2.58
N LEU A 212 8.50 33.42 2.02
CA LEU A 212 8.02 32.19 2.65
C LEU A 212 8.69 31.96 4.00
N ARG A 213 10.03 32.02 4.05
CA ARG A 213 10.79 31.90 5.30
C ARG A 213 10.37 32.97 6.29
N SER A 214 10.26 34.22 5.86
CA SER A 214 9.80 35.33 6.70
C SER A 214 8.42 35.05 7.32
N LEU A 215 7.41 34.69 6.52
CA LEU A 215 6.05 34.42 6.98
C LEU A 215 5.98 33.22 7.93
N ILE A 216 6.76 32.16 7.71
CA ILE A 216 6.87 31.01 8.63
C ILE A 216 7.43 31.39 10.00
N ASN A 217 8.21 32.48 10.06
CA ASN A 217 8.92 32.97 11.22
C ASN A 217 8.41 34.34 11.68
N HIS A 218 7.09 34.47 11.88
CA HIS A 218 6.42 35.66 12.41
C HIS A 218 6.49 36.91 11.50
N GLY A 219 6.82 36.73 10.22
CA GLY A 219 7.00 37.84 9.27
C GLY A 219 8.27 38.63 9.55
N ARG A 220 9.27 37.96 10.13
CA ARG A 220 10.55 38.55 10.52
C ARG A 220 11.38 38.94 9.31
N ASP A 221 12.15 40.00 9.46
CA ASP A 221 13.14 40.42 8.47
C ASP A 221 14.14 39.30 8.17
N SER A 222 14.34 39.00 6.88
CA SER A 222 15.13 37.86 6.42
C SER A 222 16.62 37.96 6.70
N ILE A 223 17.08 39.09 7.24
CA ILE A 223 18.46 39.26 7.69
C ILE A 223 18.82 38.39 8.90
N TYR A 224 17.82 37.87 9.62
CA TYR A 224 18.03 36.97 10.76
C TYR A 224 16.88 35.96 10.89
N MET A 225 17.06 34.80 10.26
CA MET A 225 16.13 33.69 10.20
C MET A 225 16.55 32.50 11.08
N SER A 226 17.85 32.32 11.31
CA SER A 226 18.42 31.29 12.16
C SER A 226 19.21 31.90 13.32
N ILE A 227 19.36 31.14 14.40
CA ILE A 227 20.03 31.63 15.61
C ILE A 227 21.52 31.93 15.39
N ASP A 228 22.12 31.28 14.41
CA ASP A 228 23.52 31.34 13.98
C ASP A 228 23.77 32.31 12.81
N ASP A 229 22.75 33.07 12.36
CA ASP A 229 22.93 34.04 11.26
C ASP A 229 23.87 35.21 11.63
N ASP A 230 24.14 35.42 12.91
CA ASP A 230 25.12 36.38 13.42
C ASP A 230 26.50 35.80 13.72
N ASP A 231 26.68 34.49 13.56
CA ASP A 231 27.96 33.83 13.77
C ASP A 231 28.97 34.25 12.69
N ASN A 232 30.22 34.47 13.11
CA ASN A 232 31.34 34.77 12.22
C ASN A 232 31.18 36.04 11.36
N LEU A 233 30.28 36.96 11.72
CA LEU A 233 30.11 38.23 11.02
C LEU A 233 31.14 39.30 11.44
N GLY A 234 31.59 40.10 10.46
CA GLY A 234 32.35 41.32 10.75
C GLY A 234 31.52 42.39 11.47
N PRO A 235 32.15 43.36 12.16
CA PRO A 235 31.46 44.31 13.04
C PRO A 235 30.30 45.08 12.39
N GLU A 236 30.46 45.52 11.14
CA GLU A 236 29.44 46.30 10.42
C GLU A 236 28.20 45.46 10.08
N ARG A 237 28.40 44.23 9.61
CA ARG A 237 27.31 43.32 9.27
C ARG A 237 26.57 42.87 10.52
N LEU A 238 27.32 42.54 11.58
CA LEU A 238 26.76 42.20 12.89
C LEU A 238 25.88 43.34 13.41
N ARG A 239 26.34 44.60 13.33
CA ARG A 239 25.53 45.76 13.74
C ARG A 239 24.19 45.81 13.01
N THR A 240 24.20 45.58 11.69
CA THR A 240 22.99 45.60 10.86
C THR A 240 22.03 44.46 11.23
N VAL A 241 22.55 43.25 11.47
CA VAL A 241 21.76 42.11 11.93
C VAL A 241 21.13 42.41 13.28
N VAL A 242 21.90 42.93 14.25
CA VAL A 242 21.41 43.28 15.59
C VAL A 242 20.30 44.34 15.53
N GLU A 243 20.48 45.40 14.75
CA GLU A 243 19.48 46.47 14.56
C GLU A 243 18.16 45.98 13.95
N ARG A 244 18.19 44.86 13.22
CA ARG A 244 17.03 44.29 12.51
C ARG A 244 16.57 42.95 13.07
N ARG A 245 17.24 42.43 14.10
CA ARG A 245 17.00 41.09 14.67
C ARG A 245 15.55 40.88 15.08
N PHE A 246 14.88 41.89 15.62
CA PHE A 246 13.45 41.82 15.97
C PHE A 246 12.62 42.81 15.16
N ARG A 247 13.00 42.99 13.89
CA ARG A 247 12.17 43.70 12.91
C ARG A 247 11.23 42.70 12.25
N PHE A 248 9.93 42.98 12.33
CA PHE A 248 8.90 42.22 11.64
C PHE A 248 8.35 43.10 10.53
N VAL A 249 8.46 42.62 9.29
CA VAL A 249 8.14 43.37 8.06
C VAL A 249 6.80 42.95 7.46
N SER A 250 6.23 41.85 7.96
CA SER A 250 4.94 41.30 7.57
C SER A 250 4.25 40.73 8.82
N ALA A 251 2.93 40.52 8.76
CA ALA A 251 2.22 39.77 9.78
C ALA A 251 2.31 38.27 9.45
N GLY A 252 3.34 37.59 9.96
CA GLY A 252 3.51 36.14 9.74
C GLY A 252 3.01 35.27 10.89
N HIS A 253 3.47 34.02 10.91
CA HIS A 253 2.97 32.94 11.77
C HIS A 253 4.10 32.24 12.53
N SER A 254 3.76 31.35 13.46
CA SER A 254 4.71 30.40 14.04
C SER A 254 4.54 29.03 13.41
N PHE A 255 4.97 28.87 12.15
CA PHE A 255 4.82 27.62 11.38
C PHE A 255 6.12 26.83 11.25
N ARG A 256 7.15 27.17 12.01
CA ARG A 256 8.40 26.41 12.07
C ARG A 256 8.14 24.97 12.54
N SER A 257 8.85 24.01 11.95
CA SER A 257 9.02 22.66 12.51
C SER A 257 10.35 22.52 13.24
N THR A 258 10.57 21.40 13.92
CA THR A 258 11.78 21.11 14.67
C THR A 258 12.75 20.23 13.85
N GLU A 259 13.98 20.13 14.33
CA GLU A 259 14.97 19.19 13.79
C GLU A 259 14.56 17.73 13.97
N LEU A 260 13.65 17.40 14.91
CA LEU A 260 13.16 16.04 15.12
C LEU A 260 12.34 15.56 13.91
N GLU A 261 11.38 16.37 13.47
CA GLU A 261 10.59 16.06 12.27
C GLU A 261 11.49 16.05 11.03
N ALA A 262 12.44 16.98 10.94
CA ALA A 262 13.37 17.02 9.82
C ALA A 262 14.27 15.77 9.75
N ALA A 263 14.76 15.27 10.89
CA ALA A 263 15.57 14.06 10.98
C ALA A 263 14.81 12.82 10.49
N LEU A 264 13.51 12.70 10.80
CA LEU A 264 12.66 11.63 10.28
C LEU A 264 12.57 11.69 8.74
N GLY A 265 12.38 12.89 8.19
CA GLY A 265 12.32 13.10 6.74
C GLY A 265 13.64 12.76 6.05
N VAL A 266 14.76 13.19 6.61
CA VAL A 266 16.10 12.85 6.08
C VAL A 266 16.32 11.34 6.10
N ALA A 267 15.99 10.66 7.20
CA ALA A 267 16.15 9.21 7.31
C ALA A 267 15.32 8.45 6.27
N GLN A 268 14.06 8.83 6.06
CA GLN A 268 13.22 8.17 5.06
C GLN A 268 13.77 8.38 3.64
N LEU A 269 14.29 9.58 3.34
CA LEU A 269 14.93 9.86 2.06
C LEU A 269 16.26 9.08 1.89
N ASP A 270 16.95 8.71 2.96
CA ASP A 270 18.20 7.92 2.91
C ASP A 270 17.97 6.45 2.56
N GLU A 271 16.81 5.90 2.92
CA GLU A 271 16.58 4.45 2.92
C GLU A 271 15.58 4.01 1.85
N ASP A 272 14.28 4.16 2.12
CA ASP A 272 13.22 3.39 1.45
C ASP A 272 12.22 4.26 0.69
N PHE A 273 12.47 5.56 0.54
CA PHE A 273 11.51 6.46 -0.12
C PHE A 273 11.18 6.04 -1.56
N GLU A 274 12.18 5.83 -2.42
CA GLU A 274 11.93 5.40 -3.80
C GLU A 274 11.31 3.99 -3.86
N ASP A 275 11.75 3.09 -2.99
CA ASP A 275 11.26 1.72 -2.87
C ASP A 275 9.78 1.70 -2.45
N SER A 276 9.40 2.60 -1.54
CA SER A 276 8.03 2.81 -1.09
C SER A 276 7.12 3.26 -2.23
N ILE A 277 7.58 4.21 -3.07
CA ILE A 277 6.82 4.63 -4.26
C ILE A 277 6.69 3.49 -5.27
N ARG A 278 7.75 2.70 -5.48
CA ARG A 278 7.69 1.53 -6.37
C ARG A 278 6.71 0.48 -5.86
N ALA A 279 6.69 0.21 -4.56
CA ALA A 279 5.74 -0.72 -3.95
C ALA A 279 4.29 -0.25 -4.12
N ARG A 280 4.00 1.03 -3.88
CA ARG A 280 2.67 1.62 -4.12
C ARG A 280 2.20 1.43 -5.56
N ARG A 281 3.08 1.71 -6.54
CA ARG A 281 2.80 1.49 -7.98
C ARG A 281 2.56 0.02 -8.30
N ALA A 282 3.32 -0.90 -7.72
CA ALA A 282 3.13 -2.34 -7.90
C ALA A 282 1.79 -2.82 -7.32
N ASN A 283 1.42 -2.34 -6.14
CA ASN A 283 0.14 -2.63 -5.50
C ASN A 283 -1.04 -2.15 -6.35
N ALA A 284 -0.97 -0.91 -6.86
CA ALA A 284 -1.99 -0.37 -7.74
C ALA A 284 -2.08 -1.14 -9.07
N ALA A 285 -0.95 -1.52 -9.67
CA ALA A 285 -0.93 -2.33 -10.89
C ALA A 285 -1.59 -3.71 -10.67
N PHE A 286 -1.31 -4.35 -9.54
CA PHE A 286 -1.97 -5.59 -9.15
C PHE A 286 -3.48 -5.41 -9.00
N LEU A 287 -3.93 -4.40 -8.24
CA LEU A 287 -5.37 -4.16 -8.03
C LEU A 287 -6.08 -3.83 -9.34
N ASN A 288 -5.47 -3.01 -10.21
CA ASN A 288 -6.04 -2.68 -11.52
C ASN A 288 -6.24 -3.94 -12.36
N GLN A 289 -5.21 -4.80 -12.45
CA GLN A 289 -5.29 -6.05 -13.18
C GLN A 289 -6.33 -7.02 -12.58
N ALA A 290 -6.32 -7.18 -11.26
CA ALA A 290 -7.17 -8.13 -10.56
C ALA A 290 -8.65 -7.72 -10.55
N LEU A 291 -8.95 -6.43 -10.67
CA LEU A 291 -10.32 -5.89 -10.67
C LEU A 291 -10.85 -5.52 -12.05
N THR A 292 -10.07 -5.76 -13.12
CA THR A 292 -10.45 -5.40 -14.50
C THR A 292 -11.79 -6.04 -14.92
N HIS A 293 -12.11 -7.26 -14.45
CA HIS A 293 -13.38 -7.91 -14.78
C HIS A 293 -14.61 -7.20 -14.19
N LEU A 294 -14.41 -6.31 -13.22
CA LEU A 294 -15.45 -5.48 -12.62
C LEU A 294 -15.55 -4.08 -13.25
N GLU A 295 -14.84 -3.77 -14.33
CA GLU A 295 -14.89 -2.45 -14.99
C GLU A 295 -16.29 -2.01 -15.42
N SER A 296 -17.23 -2.94 -15.60
CA SER A 296 -18.64 -2.64 -15.86
C SER A 296 -19.41 -2.14 -14.62
N LYS A 297 -18.88 -2.36 -13.42
CA LYS A 297 -19.46 -2.01 -12.12
C LYS A 297 -18.71 -0.89 -11.41
N ILE A 298 -17.39 -0.85 -11.57
CA ILE A 298 -16.52 0.14 -10.96
C ILE A 298 -15.65 0.86 -11.99
N GLN A 299 -15.34 2.11 -11.73
CA GLN A 299 -14.31 2.88 -12.40
C GLN A 299 -13.03 2.77 -11.56
N LEU A 300 -12.01 2.16 -12.16
CA LEU A 300 -10.68 1.99 -11.58
C LEU A 300 -9.83 3.25 -11.81
N PRO A 301 -8.80 3.50 -10.97
CA PRO A 301 -7.90 4.62 -11.18
C PRO A 301 -7.09 4.41 -12.46
N SER A 302 -6.93 5.49 -13.22
CA SER A 302 -6.17 5.49 -14.47
C SER A 302 -5.02 6.49 -14.40
N VAL A 303 -3.96 6.20 -15.16
CA VAL A 303 -2.79 7.07 -15.24
C VAL A 303 -2.89 7.94 -16.49
N ARG A 304 -2.82 9.25 -16.32
CA ARG A 304 -2.83 10.20 -17.45
C ARG A 304 -1.66 9.88 -18.41
N PRO A 305 -1.88 9.86 -19.73
CA PRO A 305 -0.78 9.73 -20.69
C PRO A 305 0.30 10.78 -20.45
N GLY A 306 1.57 10.36 -20.48
CA GLY A 306 2.70 11.26 -20.20
C GLY A 306 2.99 11.50 -18.72
N SER A 307 2.15 11.00 -17.81
CA SER A 307 2.31 11.13 -16.37
C SER A 307 2.75 9.84 -15.69
N GLU A 308 3.44 9.97 -14.57
CA GLU A 308 3.52 8.95 -13.53
C GLU A 308 2.40 9.15 -12.51
N HIS A 309 2.07 8.11 -11.74
CA HIS A 309 1.14 8.19 -10.61
C HIS A 309 1.84 7.63 -9.36
N SER A 310 1.81 8.35 -8.23
CA SER A 310 2.45 7.89 -6.97
C SER A 310 1.60 6.90 -6.19
N PHE A 311 0.28 6.87 -6.45
CA PHE A 311 -0.72 6.04 -5.77
C PHE A 311 -0.65 6.24 -4.27
N MET A 312 -0.81 7.51 -3.88
CA MET A 312 -0.97 7.87 -2.47
C MET A 312 -2.21 7.18 -1.90
N MET A 313 -3.29 7.14 -2.68
CA MET A 313 -4.53 6.41 -2.42
C MET A 313 -4.97 5.65 -3.68
N TYR A 314 -5.90 4.70 -3.54
CA TYR A 314 -6.49 3.96 -4.66
C TYR A 314 -7.98 4.32 -4.81
N PRO A 315 -8.32 5.36 -5.61
CA PRO A 315 -9.70 5.83 -5.75
C PRO A 315 -10.54 4.91 -6.64
N ILE A 316 -11.76 4.62 -6.21
CA ILE A 316 -12.75 3.80 -6.92
C ILE A 316 -14.07 4.56 -6.98
N LEU A 317 -14.70 4.55 -8.17
CA LEU A 317 -16.06 5.05 -8.35
C LEU A 317 -17.01 3.90 -8.67
N LEU A 318 -18.14 3.77 -7.99
CA LEU A 318 -19.22 2.90 -8.47
C LEU A 318 -19.90 3.53 -9.69
N ARG A 319 -20.25 2.71 -10.68
CA ARG A 319 -20.86 3.21 -11.93
C ARG A 319 -22.34 3.49 -11.82
N GLU A 320 -23.09 2.62 -11.12
CA GLU A 320 -24.55 2.63 -11.08
C GLU A 320 -25.10 2.88 -9.66
N ASP A 321 -24.47 2.27 -8.64
CA ASP A 321 -24.99 2.24 -7.28
C ASP A 321 -24.37 3.31 -6.36
N PRO A 322 -25.10 3.82 -5.35
CA PRO A 322 -24.52 4.58 -4.26
C PRO A 322 -23.48 3.75 -3.49
N LYS A 323 -22.39 4.38 -3.07
CA LYS A 323 -21.27 3.68 -2.42
C LYS A 323 -21.56 3.10 -1.03
N ASN A 324 -22.57 3.59 -0.31
CA ASN A 324 -22.74 3.34 1.12
C ASN A 324 -22.76 1.85 1.49
N ASP A 325 -23.58 1.04 0.80
CA ASP A 325 -23.68 -0.39 1.11
C ASP A 325 -22.39 -1.15 0.75
N PHE A 326 -21.71 -0.72 -0.32
CA PHE A 326 -20.44 -1.31 -0.74
C PHE A 326 -19.32 -0.96 0.24
N VAL A 327 -19.17 0.30 0.60
CA VAL A 327 -18.24 0.76 1.64
C VAL A 327 -18.49 0.03 2.96
N MET A 328 -19.74 -0.06 3.41
CA MET A 328 -20.07 -0.81 4.63
C MET A 328 -19.74 -2.31 4.52
N HIS A 329 -19.81 -2.90 3.33
CA HIS A 329 -19.40 -4.28 3.09
C HIS A 329 -17.89 -4.46 3.27
N LEU A 330 -17.07 -3.51 2.80
CA LEU A 330 -15.62 -3.47 2.97
C LEU A 330 -15.23 -3.24 4.43
N GLU A 331 -15.80 -2.21 5.08
CA GLU A 331 -15.51 -1.83 6.47
C GLU A 331 -15.86 -2.96 7.46
N ARG A 332 -16.98 -3.66 7.26
CA ARG A 332 -17.36 -4.83 8.08
C ARG A 332 -16.44 -6.03 7.94
N ARG A 333 -15.50 -5.99 6.99
CA ARG A 333 -14.47 -7.00 6.73
C ARG A 333 -13.07 -6.47 7.02
N GLY A 334 -12.96 -5.33 7.71
CA GLY A 334 -11.67 -4.77 8.13
C GLY A 334 -10.86 -4.13 6.99
N ILE A 335 -11.50 -3.80 5.87
CA ILE A 335 -10.88 -2.98 4.81
C ILE A 335 -11.33 -1.54 5.01
N GLU A 336 -10.41 -0.71 5.47
CA GLU A 336 -10.67 0.70 5.72
C GLU A 336 -10.87 1.47 4.41
N THR A 337 -11.86 2.34 4.40
CA THR A 337 -12.21 3.21 3.27
C THR A 337 -12.32 4.66 3.71
N ARG A 338 -12.31 5.56 2.73
CA ARG A 338 -12.54 7.00 2.93
C ARG A 338 -13.20 7.62 1.72
N ASP A 339 -13.91 8.72 1.94
CA ASP A 339 -14.51 9.51 0.87
C ASP A 339 -13.47 10.33 0.10
N MET A 340 -13.71 10.52 -1.20
CA MET A 340 -12.84 11.28 -2.12
C MET A 340 -12.90 12.82 -1.94
N MET A 341 -13.35 13.33 -0.80
CA MET A 341 -13.23 14.72 -0.38
C MET A 341 -13.85 15.81 -1.30
N PRO A 342 -15.05 15.68 -1.90
CA PRO A 342 -15.68 16.83 -2.53
C PRO A 342 -16.06 17.91 -1.50
N LEU A 343 -15.90 19.18 -1.87
CA LEU A 343 -16.27 20.33 -1.04
C LEU A 343 -17.77 20.59 -1.03
N THR A 344 -18.46 20.17 -2.09
CA THR A 344 -19.86 20.49 -2.39
C THR A 344 -20.87 19.85 -1.43
N ASN A 345 -20.46 18.87 -0.62
CA ASN A 345 -21.29 18.28 0.45
C ASN A 345 -20.83 18.68 1.87
N GLN A 346 -19.82 19.53 1.98
CA GLN A 346 -19.33 19.98 3.28
C GLN A 346 -20.20 21.14 3.76
N PRO A 347 -20.84 21.04 4.94
CA PRO A 347 -21.78 22.06 5.41
C PRO A 347 -21.17 23.46 5.46
N VAL A 348 -19.93 23.57 5.92
CA VAL A 348 -19.23 24.84 6.06
C VAL A 348 -19.01 25.55 4.73
N TYR A 349 -18.71 24.84 3.64
CA TYR A 349 -18.47 25.47 2.32
C TYR A 349 -19.74 25.69 1.52
N THR A 350 -20.76 24.86 1.73
CA THR A 350 -22.09 25.09 1.16
C THR A 350 -22.62 26.45 1.61
N ASP A 351 -22.48 26.76 2.91
CA ASP A 351 -22.95 28.03 3.47
C ASP A 351 -21.99 29.19 3.19
N LEU A 352 -20.67 29.00 3.39
CA LEU A 352 -19.69 30.09 3.24
C LEU A 352 -19.48 30.55 1.80
N LEU A 353 -19.59 29.62 0.84
CA LEU A 353 -19.32 29.89 -0.58
C LEU A 353 -20.60 29.80 -1.45
N GLU A 354 -21.76 29.60 -0.83
CA GLU A 354 -23.06 29.46 -1.50
C GLU A 354 -23.03 28.39 -2.62
N LEU A 355 -22.36 27.25 -2.36
CA LEU A 355 -22.19 26.20 -3.37
C LEU A 355 -23.50 25.48 -3.65
N ASP A 356 -23.89 25.45 -4.92
CA ASP A 356 -24.92 24.54 -5.43
C ASP A 356 -24.23 23.34 -6.10
N GLU A 357 -24.35 22.17 -5.48
CA GLU A 357 -23.78 20.91 -5.99
C GLU A 357 -24.25 20.58 -7.42
N SER A 358 -25.40 21.09 -7.86
CA SER A 358 -25.89 20.87 -9.23
C SER A 358 -25.02 21.50 -10.32
N HIS A 359 -24.19 22.49 -9.97
CA HIS A 359 -23.21 23.10 -10.87
C HIS A 359 -21.92 22.28 -11.00
N PHE A 360 -21.73 21.25 -10.16
CA PHE A 360 -20.52 20.42 -10.11
C PHE A 360 -20.88 18.95 -10.37
N PRO A 361 -21.30 18.59 -11.60
CA PRO A 361 -21.79 17.25 -11.91
C PRO A 361 -20.78 16.13 -11.59
N VAL A 362 -19.48 16.37 -11.74
CA VAL A 362 -18.44 15.37 -11.44
C VAL A 362 -18.25 15.24 -9.94
N ALA A 363 -18.06 16.34 -9.21
CA ALA A 363 -18.00 16.33 -7.74
C ALA A 363 -19.24 15.68 -7.10
N ARG A 364 -20.44 15.97 -7.62
CA ARG A 364 -21.70 15.34 -7.20
C ARG A 364 -21.69 13.83 -7.37
N ARG A 365 -21.19 13.36 -8.52
CA ARG A 365 -21.06 11.92 -8.78
C ARG A 365 -20.07 11.26 -7.83
N ILE A 366 -18.96 11.95 -7.54
CA ILE A 366 -17.95 11.51 -6.56
C ILE A 366 -18.54 11.43 -5.15
N ASN A 367 -19.36 12.39 -4.74
CA ASN A 367 -20.07 12.31 -3.46
C ASN A 367 -20.94 11.07 -3.35
N ALA A 368 -21.72 10.77 -4.39
CA ALA A 368 -22.63 9.63 -4.38
C ALA A 368 -21.91 8.27 -4.43
N SER A 369 -20.81 8.17 -5.18
CA SER A 369 -20.28 6.88 -5.64
C SER A 369 -18.77 6.68 -5.45
N GLY A 370 -18.03 7.72 -5.05
CA GLY A 370 -16.57 7.70 -4.96
C GLY A 370 -16.04 7.54 -3.54
N PHE A 371 -15.07 6.64 -3.40
CA PHE A 371 -14.31 6.38 -2.19
C PHE A 371 -12.90 5.92 -2.58
N TYR A 372 -11.98 5.79 -1.63
CA TYR A 372 -10.66 5.23 -1.88
C TYR A 372 -10.26 4.18 -0.85
N LEU A 373 -9.34 3.31 -1.28
CA LEU A 373 -8.69 2.27 -0.48
C LEU A 373 -7.23 2.64 -0.18
N GLY A 374 -6.65 1.92 0.77
CA GLY A 374 -5.21 1.93 0.99
C GLY A 374 -4.44 1.34 -0.20
N CYS A 375 -3.33 1.98 -0.56
CA CYS A 375 -2.40 1.50 -1.58
C CYS A 375 -0.94 1.55 -1.08
N HIS A 376 -0.74 1.62 0.23
CA HIS A 376 0.56 1.90 0.83
C HIS A 376 1.57 0.77 0.65
N GLN A 377 2.85 1.11 0.80
CA GLN A 377 3.99 0.22 0.54
C GLN A 377 4.04 -1.03 1.43
N HIS A 378 3.37 -0.99 2.58
CA HIS A 378 3.33 -2.12 3.53
C HIS A 378 2.22 -3.14 3.30
N LEU A 379 1.38 -2.98 2.26
CA LEU A 379 0.39 -4.01 1.91
C LEU A 379 1.11 -5.26 1.39
N THR A 380 0.82 -6.40 1.99
CA THR A 380 1.33 -7.69 1.55
C THR A 380 0.52 -8.22 0.38
N SER A 381 1.06 -9.21 -0.35
CA SER A 381 0.27 -9.88 -1.39
C SER A 381 -1.00 -10.55 -0.84
N SER A 382 -0.98 -11.01 0.42
CA SER A 382 -2.16 -11.58 1.09
C SER A 382 -3.22 -10.50 1.37
N ASP A 383 -2.81 -9.29 1.75
CA ASP A 383 -3.72 -8.15 1.93
C ASP A 383 -4.38 -7.75 0.61
N LEU A 384 -3.60 -7.66 -0.47
CA LEU A 384 -4.12 -7.32 -1.79
C LEU A 384 -5.08 -8.38 -2.32
N ASP A 385 -4.75 -9.67 -2.17
CA ASP A 385 -5.64 -10.76 -2.53
C ASP A 385 -6.94 -10.73 -1.72
N TYR A 386 -6.86 -10.42 -0.43
CA TYR A 386 -8.02 -10.26 0.45
C TYR A 386 -8.90 -9.08 0.03
N ILE A 387 -8.31 -7.93 -0.32
CA ILE A 387 -9.06 -6.79 -0.86
C ILE A 387 -9.86 -7.22 -2.09
N VAL A 388 -9.20 -7.89 -3.05
CA VAL A 388 -9.85 -8.36 -4.28
C VAL A 388 -10.98 -9.34 -3.99
N SER A 389 -10.79 -10.31 -3.07
CA SER A 389 -11.85 -11.29 -2.77
C SER A 389 -13.07 -10.66 -2.12
N VAL A 390 -12.87 -9.71 -1.21
CA VAL A 390 -13.96 -9.02 -0.53
C VAL A 390 -14.73 -8.16 -1.52
N ILE A 391 -14.03 -7.48 -2.44
CA ILE A 391 -14.66 -6.73 -3.53
C ILE A 391 -15.50 -7.66 -4.43
N ASP A 392 -14.95 -8.81 -4.85
CA ASP A 392 -15.66 -9.79 -5.67
C ASP A 392 -16.90 -10.36 -4.97
N GLU A 393 -16.82 -10.63 -3.67
CA GLU A 393 -17.90 -11.18 -2.85
C GLU A 393 -19.18 -10.34 -2.93
N TYR A 394 -19.04 -9.02 -3.11
CA TYR A 394 -20.20 -8.11 -3.15
C TYR A 394 -21.12 -8.35 -4.36
N TRP A 395 -20.55 -8.55 -5.55
CA TRP A 395 -21.33 -8.78 -6.78
C TRP A 395 -21.48 -10.26 -7.14
N SER A 396 -20.54 -11.08 -6.71
CA SER A 396 -20.60 -12.53 -6.83
C SER A 396 -20.57 -13.13 -5.44
N PRO A 397 -21.69 -13.06 -4.69
CA PRO A 397 -21.83 -13.81 -3.47
C PRO A 397 -21.85 -15.29 -3.86
N THR A 398 -20.67 -15.88 -4.05
CA THR A 398 -20.48 -17.32 -4.00
C THR A 398 -21.16 -17.76 -2.72
N SER A 399 -22.07 -18.73 -2.84
CA SER A 399 -22.81 -19.36 -1.74
C SER A 399 -22.08 -19.17 -0.41
N LYS A 400 -22.67 -18.34 0.46
CA LYS A 400 -22.17 -17.96 1.81
C LYS A 400 -20.97 -18.80 2.29
N PRO A 401 -19.79 -18.21 2.55
CA PRO A 401 -18.74 -18.86 3.32
C PRO A 401 -19.18 -19.00 4.79
N GLY A 402 -20.13 -19.90 5.04
CA GLY A 402 -20.79 -20.07 6.33
C GLY A 402 -21.31 -21.48 6.60
N ASP A 403 -20.98 -22.47 5.78
CA ASP A 403 -21.35 -23.88 6.03
C ASP A 403 -20.15 -24.84 5.97
N ARG A 404 -18.93 -24.30 5.83
CA ARG A 404 -17.69 -25.08 5.81
C ARG A 404 -16.76 -24.64 6.92
N GLN A 405 -16.31 -25.58 7.75
CA GLN A 405 -15.28 -25.32 8.75
C GLN A 405 -13.91 -25.19 8.09
N SER A 406 -13.10 -24.29 8.59
CA SER A 406 -11.72 -24.07 8.17
C SER A 406 -10.76 -24.80 9.10
N VAL A 407 -9.88 -25.65 8.56
CA VAL A 407 -8.93 -26.45 9.33
C VAL A 407 -7.50 -26.17 8.86
N LEU A 408 -6.64 -25.76 9.79
CA LEU A 408 -5.19 -25.65 9.54
C LEU A 408 -4.48 -26.90 10.05
N VAL A 409 -3.83 -27.63 9.14
CA VAL A 409 -2.95 -28.75 9.45
C VAL A 409 -1.51 -28.26 9.42
N ILE A 410 -0.84 -28.30 10.57
CA ILE A 410 0.59 -27.99 10.68
C ILE A 410 1.35 -29.31 10.63
N ASP A 411 2.07 -29.56 9.53
CA ASP A 411 2.99 -30.69 9.40
C ASP A 411 4.33 -30.36 10.10
N ALA A 412 4.55 -30.96 11.26
CA ALA A 412 5.60 -30.59 12.20
C ALA A 412 6.65 -31.70 12.40
N PHE A 413 7.00 -32.50 11.39
CA PHE A 413 7.95 -33.61 11.58
C PHE A 413 9.40 -33.33 11.17
N ASN A 414 9.63 -32.36 10.29
CA ASN A 414 10.99 -32.00 9.86
C ASN A 414 11.35 -30.61 10.39
N ILE A 415 11.03 -30.37 11.65
CA ILE A 415 11.31 -29.10 12.31
C ILE A 415 12.83 -28.90 12.37
N PRO A 416 13.32 -27.69 12.03
CA PRO A 416 14.72 -27.33 12.27
C PRO A 416 15.10 -27.49 13.75
N ALA A 417 16.40 -27.62 14.04
CA ALA A 417 16.89 -27.73 15.42
C ALA A 417 16.50 -26.53 16.31
N ASP A 418 16.27 -25.37 15.68
CA ASP A 418 15.64 -24.20 16.28
C ASP A 418 14.57 -23.69 15.28
N PRO A 419 13.28 -24.00 15.46
CA PRO A 419 12.24 -23.44 14.63
C PRO A 419 12.16 -21.95 14.89
N ASP A 420 12.67 -21.18 13.91
CA ASP A 420 12.72 -19.73 13.93
C ASP A 420 11.43 -19.16 14.54
N ASN A 421 11.60 -18.37 15.61
CA ASN A 421 10.50 -18.04 16.52
C ASN A 421 9.32 -17.40 15.76
N ALA A 422 9.69 -16.59 14.76
CA ALA A 422 8.78 -15.83 13.93
C ALA A 422 7.83 -16.69 13.09
N ALA A 423 8.20 -17.90 12.66
CA ALA A 423 7.37 -18.64 11.70
C ALA A 423 6.08 -19.17 12.34
N ILE A 424 6.15 -19.66 13.58
CA ILE A 424 4.99 -20.12 14.34
C ILE A 424 4.10 -18.94 14.76
N GLU A 425 4.72 -17.84 15.19
CA GLU A 425 4.02 -16.63 15.64
C GLU A 425 3.31 -15.89 14.51
N ARG A 426 3.76 -16.06 13.26
CA ARG A 426 3.17 -15.46 12.05
C ARG A 426 2.07 -16.31 11.40
N LEU A 427 1.82 -17.53 11.88
CA LEU A 427 0.73 -18.33 11.33
C LEU A 427 -0.61 -17.62 11.56
N PRO A 428 -1.45 -17.45 10.52
CA PRO A 428 -2.72 -16.75 10.66
C PRO A 428 -3.79 -17.68 11.26
N THR A 429 -3.56 -18.15 12.49
CA THR A 429 -4.38 -19.14 13.18
C THR A 429 -5.81 -18.68 13.41
N GLN A 430 -6.03 -17.37 13.50
CA GLN A 430 -7.33 -16.73 13.60
C GLN A 430 -8.26 -16.96 12.39
N LEU A 431 -7.72 -17.41 11.26
CA LEU A 431 -8.51 -17.72 10.06
C LEU A 431 -9.15 -19.11 10.09
N PHE A 432 -8.85 -19.92 11.11
CA PHE A 432 -9.22 -21.32 11.17
C PHE A 432 -10.08 -21.62 12.39
N ASP A 433 -11.11 -22.45 12.19
CA ASP A 433 -11.96 -22.95 13.25
C ASP A 433 -11.22 -24.00 14.11
N ARG A 434 -10.38 -24.83 13.47
CA ARG A 434 -9.59 -25.87 14.14
C ARG A 434 -8.15 -25.91 13.65
N ILE A 435 -7.23 -26.27 14.55
CA ILE A 435 -5.82 -26.43 14.24
C ILE A 435 -5.36 -27.82 14.64
N LEU A 436 -4.85 -28.57 13.66
CA LEU A 436 -4.33 -29.92 13.83
C LEU A 436 -2.82 -29.92 13.68
N ILE A 437 -2.11 -30.41 14.69
CA ILE A 437 -0.65 -30.58 14.65
C ILE A 437 -0.36 -32.04 14.35
N ALA A 438 0.16 -32.31 13.16
CA ALA A 438 0.65 -33.63 12.81
C ALA A 438 2.13 -33.73 13.22
N ALA A 439 2.44 -34.56 14.23
CA ALA A 439 3.80 -34.82 14.68
C ALA A 439 3.98 -36.23 15.28
N ALA A 440 5.20 -36.78 15.23
CA ALA A 440 5.53 -38.04 15.93
C ALA A 440 6.10 -37.77 17.33
N ASP A 441 7.09 -36.88 17.42
CA ASP A 441 7.77 -36.46 18.64
C ASP A 441 8.25 -35.01 18.46
N LEU A 442 7.83 -34.09 19.34
CA LEU A 442 8.21 -32.67 19.29
C LEU A 442 9.10 -32.32 20.49
N PRO A 443 10.12 -31.47 20.31
CA PRO A 443 10.82 -30.86 21.43
C PRO A 443 9.82 -30.12 22.34
N GLY A 444 9.98 -30.23 23.67
CA GLY A 444 9.02 -29.68 24.63
C GLY A 444 8.74 -28.18 24.43
N THR A 445 9.78 -27.39 24.12
CA THR A 445 9.67 -25.95 23.83
C THR A 445 8.84 -25.66 22.58
N THR A 446 8.96 -26.46 21.52
CA THR A 446 8.18 -26.30 20.28
C THR A 446 6.73 -26.75 20.48
N ALA A 447 6.50 -27.83 21.21
CA ALA A 447 5.16 -28.31 21.53
C ALA A 447 4.37 -27.28 22.36
N ASP A 448 5.00 -26.66 23.35
CA ASP A 448 4.37 -25.62 24.18
C ASP A 448 4.05 -24.37 23.37
N ARG A 449 4.93 -23.97 22.45
CA ARG A 449 4.68 -22.86 21.53
C ARG A 449 3.51 -23.14 20.58
N LEU A 450 3.44 -24.34 20.01
CA LEU A 450 2.31 -24.74 19.17
C LEU A 450 0.99 -24.83 19.94
N ARG A 451 1.01 -25.17 21.24
CA ARG A 451 -0.20 -25.10 22.08
C ARG A 451 -0.66 -23.68 22.33
N SER A 452 0.23 -22.69 22.32
CA SER A 452 -0.12 -21.29 22.59
C SER A 452 -0.70 -20.53 21.39
N ILE A 453 -0.72 -21.12 20.19
CA ILE A 453 -1.19 -20.41 18.97
C ILE A 453 -2.72 -20.31 18.85
N GLY A 454 -3.48 -21.03 19.68
CA GLY A 454 -4.93 -20.99 19.66
C GLY A 454 -5.60 -21.88 20.72
N PRO A 455 -6.88 -21.65 21.03
CA PRO A 455 -7.62 -22.40 22.05
C PRO A 455 -8.04 -23.82 21.60
N GLU A 456 -8.09 -24.11 20.29
CA GLU A 456 -8.50 -25.42 19.73
C GLU A 456 -7.36 -26.09 18.93
N VAL A 457 -6.24 -26.37 19.62
CA VAL A 457 -5.08 -27.06 19.04
C VAL A 457 -5.10 -28.54 19.45
N GLU A 458 -5.15 -29.43 18.46
CA GLU A 458 -5.16 -30.88 18.65
C GLU A 458 -3.89 -31.51 18.09
N PHE A 459 -3.26 -32.42 18.86
CA PHE A 459 -2.06 -33.16 18.43
C PHE A 459 -2.46 -34.55 17.95
N LEU A 460 -2.09 -34.88 16.72
CA LEU A 460 -2.47 -36.12 16.07
C LEU A 460 -1.25 -36.91 15.59
N ALA A 461 -1.33 -38.23 15.73
CA ALA A 461 -0.42 -39.12 15.02
C ALA A 461 -0.71 -39.07 13.52
N THR A 462 0.32 -39.17 12.67
CA THR A 462 0.15 -39.10 11.20
C THR A 462 -0.86 -40.10 10.65
N THR A 463 -0.97 -41.27 11.28
CA THR A 463 -1.88 -42.34 10.90
C THR A 463 -3.35 -41.96 11.05
N ASP A 464 -3.62 -40.96 11.88
CA ASP A 464 -4.97 -40.56 12.26
C ASP A 464 -5.39 -39.28 11.52
N LEU A 465 -4.47 -38.63 10.79
CA LEU A 465 -4.72 -37.38 10.07
C LEU A 465 -5.83 -37.52 9.02
N GLU A 466 -5.88 -38.61 8.26
CA GLU A 466 -6.96 -38.85 7.28
C GLU A 466 -8.33 -38.96 7.98
N ALA A 467 -8.39 -39.68 9.10
CA ALA A 467 -9.62 -39.90 9.85
C ALA A 467 -10.13 -38.60 10.51
N SER A 468 -9.23 -37.76 11.02
CA SER A 468 -9.57 -36.46 11.63
C SER A 468 -9.97 -35.40 10.60
N LEU A 469 -9.50 -35.49 9.35
CA LEU A 469 -9.87 -34.55 8.28
C LEU A 469 -11.22 -34.90 7.61
N VAL A 470 -11.65 -36.16 7.72
CA VAL A 470 -12.88 -36.71 7.11
C VAL A 470 -13.87 -37.17 8.18
N GLU A 471 -13.89 -36.51 9.35
CA GLU A 471 -14.79 -36.84 10.46
C GLU A 471 -16.24 -37.11 9.99
N GLN A 472 -16.88 -38.14 10.55
CA GLN A 472 -18.21 -38.62 10.11
C GLN A 472 -19.39 -37.72 10.51
N ASP A 473 -19.12 -36.49 10.97
CA ASP A 473 -20.14 -35.54 11.40
C ASP A 473 -20.88 -34.87 10.23
N GLY A 474 -20.44 -35.11 8.99
CA GLY A 474 -21.05 -34.57 7.79
C GLY A 474 -20.72 -33.09 7.54
N CYS A 475 -19.81 -32.49 8.33
CA CYS A 475 -19.38 -31.12 8.13
C CYS A 475 -18.38 -31.02 6.97
N ALA A 476 -18.68 -30.19 6.00
CA ALA A 476 -17.77 -29.90 4.90
C ALA A 476 -16.63 -29.00 5.40
N ARG A 477 -15.38 -29.25 4.99
CA ARG A 477 -14.22 -28.47 5.49
C ARG A 477 -13.31 -27.97 4.38
N ASP A 478 -12.68 -26.83 4.67
CA ASP A 478 -11.63 -26.20 3.88
C ASP A 478 -10.32 -26.40 4.64
N ILE A 479 -9.43 -27.22 4.10
CA ILE A 479 -8.24 -27.71 4.80
C ILE A 479 -7.02 -27.04 4.18
N VAL A 480 -6.16 -26.44 5.00
CA VAL A 480 -4.85 -25.94 4.58
C VAL A 480 -3.76 -26.75 5.29
N ILE A 481 -2.86 -27.36 4.52
CA ILE A 481 -1.71 -28.12 5.03
C ILE A 481 -0.47 -27.25 4.90
N PHE A 482 0.11 -26.83 6.04
CA PHE A 482 1.31 -26.01 6.11
C PHE A 482 2.50 -26.82 6.68
N PRO A 483 3.59 -27.00 5.91
CA PRO A 483 4.79 -27.67 6.40
C PRO A 483 5.68 -26.72 7.23
N LEU A 484 5.87 -27.05 8.51
CA LEU A 484 6.71 -26.31 9.44
C LEU A 484 8.18 -26.76 9.35
N ASP A 485 8.72 -26.80 8.13
CA ASP A 485 10.07 -27.30 7.84
C ASP A 485 11.05 -26.19 7.40
N GLY A 486 10.58 -24.95 7.43
CA GLY A 486 11.29 -23.73 7.03
C GLY A 486 11.21 -23.39 5.54
N SER A 487 10.51 -24.19 4.72
CA SER A 487 10.56 -24.04 3.25
C SER A 487 9.54 -23.05 2.67
N TYR A 488 8.60 -22.54 3.46
CA TYR A 488 7.49 -21.69 2.98
C TYR A 488 7.22 -20.55 3.95
N ASN A 489 6.71 -19.42 3.43
CA ASN A 489 6.28 -18.28 4.23
C ASN A 489 4.91 -18.57 4.90
N PRO A 490 4.78 -18.49 6.24
CA PRO A 490 3.51 -18.62 6.95
C PRO A 490 2.41 -17.65 6.49
N ASP A 491 2.77 -16.46 6.02
CA ASP A 491 1.79 -15.43 5.62
C ASP A 491 0.99 -15.85 4.37
N ASP A 492 1.47 -16.83 3.60
CA ASP A 492 0.80 -17.35 2.41
C ASP A 492 -0.36 -18.30 2.77
N VAL A 493 -0.49 -18.74 4.02
CA VAL A 493 -1.51 -19.70 4.48
C VAL A 493 -2.93 -19.18 4.22
N GLY A 494 -3.19 -17.92 4.56
CA GLY A 494 -4.49 -17.30 4.32
C GLY A 494 -4.82 -17.19 2.83
N ARG A 495 -3.80 -17.01 1.99
CA ARG A 495 -3.95 -16.89 0.53
C ARG A 495 -4.38 -18.21 -0.11
N LEU A 496 -3.86 -19.33 0.39
CA LEU A 496 -4.29 -20.66 -0.05
C LEU A 496 -5.74 -20.95 0.38
N LEU A 497 -6.11 -20.62 1.63
CA LEU A 497 -7.49 -20.74 2.12
C LEU A 497 -8.46 -19.93 1.24
N LEU A 498 -8.10 -18.67 0.97
CA LEU A 498 -8.92 -17.77 0.18
C LEU A 498 -9.14 -18.28 -1.26
N ASN A 499 -8.09 -18.78 -1.90
CA ASN A 499 -8.21 -19.38 -3.23
C ASN A 499 -9.13 -20.61 -3.24
N LEU A 500 -9.17 -21.38 -2.16
CA LEU A 500 -10.10 -22.50 -2.01
C LEU A 500 -11.55 -22.02 -1.88
N GLN A 501 -11.76 -20.95 -1.11
CA GLN A 501 -13.06 -20.31 -0.93
C GLN A 501 -13.58 -19.63 -2.21
N ARG A 502 -12.68 -19.17 -3.10
CA ARG A 502 -12.97 -18.67 -4.46
C ARG A 502 -13.48 -19.75 -5.44
N GLY A 503 -13.64 -21.00 -4.97
CA GLY A 503 -14.21 -22.08 -5.77
C GLY A 503 -13.19 -23.11 -6.25
N ASN A 504 -11.89 -22.96 -5.98
CA ASN A 504 -10.95 -24.01 -6.33
C ASN A 504 -11.15 -25.26 -5.45
N ASP A 505 -10.88 -26.42 -6.02
CA ASP A 505 -11.00 -27.72 -5.34
C ASP A 505 -9.66 -28.16 -4.73
N LEU A 506 -8.55 -27.66 -5.29
CA LEU A 506 -7.17 -27.80 -4.81
C LEU A 506 -6.39 -26.51 -5.09
N VAL A 507 -5.60 -26.04 -4.12
CA VAL A 507 -4.67 -24.92 -4.28
C VAL A 507 -3.28 -25.41 -3.87
N ILE A 508 -2.27 -25.09 -4.66
CA ILE A 508 -0.89 -25.51 -4.43
C ILE A 508 -0.02 -24.27 -4.17
N GLY A 509 0.65 -24.22 -3.03
CA GLY A 509 1.72 -23.26 -2.76
C GLY A 509 2.95 -23.64 -3.58
N SER A 510 3.17 -22.96 -4.71
CA SER A 510 4.26 -23.24 -5.64
C SER A 510 5.45 -22.30 -5.40
N ARG A 511 6.65 -22.88 -5.42
CA ARG A 511 7.93 -22.13 -5.34
C ARG A 511 8.53 -21.83 -6.71
N PHE A 512 7.81 -22.14 -7.79
CA PHE A 512 8.33 -22.10 -9.16
C PHE A 512 7.50 -21.23 -10.11
N THR A 513 6.51 -20.48 -9.60
CA THR A 513 5.70 -19.53 -10.37
C THR A 513 6.37 -18.15 -10.46
N VAL A 514 6.03 -17.36 -11.49
CA VAL A 514 6.57 -16.01 -11.69
C VAL A 514 6.02 -15.09 -10.58
N GLY A 515 6.91 -14.42 -9.84
CA GLY A 515 6.55 -13.58 -8.69
C GLY A 515 7.05 -14.12 -7.34
N SER A 516 7.52 -15.36 -7.27
CA SER A 516 8.29 -15.84 -6.13
C SER A 516 9.63 -15.09 -6.14
N GLY A 517 9.90 -14.25 -5.14
CA GLY A 517 11.15 -13.48 -5.00
C GLY A 517 12.42 -14.33 -4.81
N SER A 518 12.44 -15.56 -5.32
CA SER A 518 13.55 -16.49 -5.28
C SER A 518 14.76 -15.92 -6.03
N ARG A 519 15.63 -15.21 -5.32
CA ARG A 519 17.06 -15.22 -5.67
C ARG A 519 17.50 -16.69 -5.66
N PRO A 520 18.34 -17.13 -6.61
CA PRO A 520 18.74 -18.52 -6.68
C PRO A 520 19.66 -18.88 -5.50
N GLY A 521 19.07 -19.29 -4.38
CA GLY A 521 19.79 -19.90 -3.27
C GLY A 521 20.38 -21.26 -3.68
N PRO A 522 21.48 -21.71 -3.04
CA PRO A 522 22.22 -22.91 -3.41
C PRO A 522 21.53 -24.18 -2.87
N LEU A 523 20.31 -24.46 -3.30
CA LEU A 523 19.74 -25.80 -3.22
C LEU A 523 20.23 -26.64 -4.41
N SER A 524 20.68 -27.86 -4.13
CA SER A 524 21.34 -28.75 -5.08
C SER A 524 20.51 -28.95 -6.36
N GLN A 525 21.12 -28.60 -7.49
CA GLN A 525 20.64 -28.79 -8.87
C GLN A 525 19.81 -30.09 -9.12
N PRO A 526 20.14 -31.27 -8.53
CA PRO A 526 19.39 -32.51 -8.79
C PRO A 526 17.93 -32.50 -8.33
N ARG A 527 17.60 -31.81 -7.22
CA ARG A 527 16.23 -31.78 -6.68
C ARG A 527 15.26 -31.00 -7.56
N ARG A 528 15.71 -29.87 -8.11
CA ARG A 528 14.94 -29.05 -9.06
C ARG A 528 14.68 -29.80 -10.37
N VAL A 529 15.68 -30.54 -10.85
CA VAL A 529 15.56 -31.38 -12.07
C VAL A 529 14.56 -32.52 -11.84
N GLY A 530 14.64 -33.21 -10.71
CA GLY A 530 13.71 -34.29 -10.36
C GLY A 530 12.25 -33.82 -10.30
N ASN A 531 11.95 -32.77 -9.52
CA ASN A 531 10.57 -32.27 -9.38
C ASN A 531 9.99 -31.76 -10.72
N ARG A 532 10.78 -31.03 -11.51
CA ARG A 532 10.36 -30.57 -12.84
C ARG A 532 10.08 -31.74 -13.79
N PHE A 533 10.91 -32.78 -13.75
CA PHE A 533 10.71 -33.98 -14.56
C PHE A 533 9.40 -34.71 -14.20
N PHE A 534 9.12 -34.92 -12.90
CA PHE A 534 7.88 -35.55 -12.46
C PHE A 534 6.64 -34.72 -12.75
N THR A 535 6.72 -33.40 -12.55
CA THR A 535 5.61 -32.48 -12.84
C THR A 535 5.31 -32.44 -14.34
N LEU A 536 6.34 -32.43 -15.19
CA LEU A 536 6.20 -32.52 -16.65
C LEU A 536 5.50 -33.82 -17.06
N ILE A 537 5.91 -34.97 -16.51
CA ILE A 537 5.28 -36.27 -16.80
C ILE A 537 3.81 -36.28 -16.36
N ALA A 538 3.52 -35.80 -15.15
CA ALA A 538 2.14 -35.71 -14.64
C ALA A 538 1.25 -34.85 -15.55
N ASN A 539 1.74 -33.69 -15.96
CA ASN A 539 1.02 -32.78 -16.87
C ASN A 539 0.77 -33.45 -18.23
N LEU A 540 1.77 -34.14 -18.80
CA LEU A 540 1.63 -34.85 -20.08
C LEU A 540 0.62 -36.00 -20.02
N ILE A 541 0.62 -36.79 -18.95
CA ILE A 541 -0.24 -37.97 -18.82
C ILE A 541 -1.68 -37.58 -18.52
N PHE A 542 -1.89 -36.60 -17.64
CA PHE A 542 -3.21 -36.24 -17.13
C PHE A 542 -3.79 -34.95 -17.72
N GLY A 543 -3.07 -34.27 -18.63
CA GLY A 543 -3.52 -33.03 -19.27
C GLY A 543 -3.54 -31.83 -18.33
N GLY A 544 -2.57 -31.76 -17.41
CA GLY A 544 -2.42 -30.70 -16.41
C GLY A 544 -1.44 -29.60 -16.82
N ASN A 545 -1.37 -28.54 -16.03
CA ASN A 545 -0.39 -27.46 -16.20
C ASN A 545 0.22 -27.00 -14.86
N LEU A 546 0.49 -27.94 -13.96
CA LEU A 546 1.10 -27.63 -12.66
C LEU A 546 2.58 -27.26 -12.80
N THR A 547 3.06 -26.38 -11.95
CA THR A 547 4.47 -26.02 -11.81
C THR A 547 5.15 -26.72 -10.63
N ASP A 548 4.40 -27.08 -9.58
CA ASP A 548 4.93 -27.81 -8.42
C ASP A 548 3.99 -28.92 -7.91
N SER A 549 3.98 -30.08 -8.57
CA SER A 549 3.13 -31.21 -8.15
C SER A 549 3.53 -31.83 -6.79
N LEU A 550 4.78 -31.63 -6.36
CA LEU A 550 5.35 -32.21 -5.13
C LEU A 550 5.34 -31.24 -3.93
N SER A 551 4.83 -30.01 -4.09
CA SER A 551 4.70 -29.10 -2.96
C SER A 551 3.95 -29.77 -1.81
N GLN A 552 4.38 -29.54 -0.57
CA GLN A 552 3.68 -30.03 0.62
C GLN A 552 2.72 -28.98 1.17
N PHE A 553 2.82 -27.75 0.67
CA PHE A 553 1.94 -26.65 1.05
C PHE A 553 0.74 -26.62 0.11
N LYS A 554 -0.42 -27.07 0.59
CA LYS A 554 -1.64 -27.19 -0.22
C LYS A 554 -2.86 -26.78 0.57
N ALA A 555 -3.88 -26.31 -0.12
CA ALA A 555 -5.23 -26.23 0.41
C ALA A 555 -6.19 -27.08 -0.41
N LEU A 556 -7.10 -27.77 0.24
CA LEU A 556 -8.03 -28.68 -0.41
C LEU A 556 -9.30 -28.80 0.41
N ARG A 557 -10.37 -29.25 -0.25
CA ARG A 557 -11.67 -29.49 0.38
C ARG A 557 -11.75 -30.92 0.93
N THR A 558 -12.54 -31.17 1.97
CA THR A 558 -12.75 -32.53 2.51
C THR A 558 -13.24 -33.52 1.45
N GLU A 559 -14.05 -33.08 0.48
CA GLU A 559 -14.52 -33.91 -0.63
C GLU A 559 -13.38 -34.29 -1.59
N THR A 560 -12.32 -33.49 -1.63
CA THR A 560 -11.07 -33.81 -2.33
C THR A 560 -10.25 -34.85 -1.57
N VAL A 561 -10.34 -34.88 -0.22
CA VAL A 561 -9.69 -35.89 0.65
C VAL A 561 -10.42 -37.24 0.58
N ALA A 562 -11.75 -37.24 0.48
CA ALA A 562 -12.56 -38.45 0.45
C ALA A 562 -12.17 -39.38 -0.72
N GLY A 563 -11.55 -40.52 -0.38
CA GLY A 563 -11.06 -41.53 -1.31
C GLY A 563 -9.58 -41.40 -1.72
N LEU A 564 -8.81 -40.51 -1.09
CA LEU A 564 -7.36 -40.50 -1.17
C LEU A 564 -6.78 -41.41 -0.09
N HIS A 565 -6.20 -42.56 -0.47
CA HIS A 565 -5.41 -43.34 0.49
C HIS A 565 -4.10 -42.60 0.76
N LEU A 566 -4.02 -41.88 1.87
CA LEU A 566 -2.79 -41.19 2.25
C LEU A 566 -1.77 -42.25 2.69
N SER A 567 -0.84 -42.61 1.79
CA SER A 567 0.25 -43.51 2.14
C SER A 567 1.14 -42.90 3.24
N SER A 568 1.82 -43.74 4.02
CA SER A 568 2.68 -43.30 5.14
C SER A 568 3.92 -42.49 4.72
N ASP A 569 4.20 -42.40 3.42
CA ASP A 569 5.26 -41.56 2.84
C ASP A 569 4.68 -40.22 2.35
N ARG A 570 5.08 -39.11 2.98
CA ARG A 570 4.49 -37.78 2.73
C ARG A 570 4.76 -37.18 1.38
N VAL A 571 5.92 -37.49 0.81
CA VAL A 571 6.25 -37.02 -0.54
C VAL A 571 5.31 -37.71 -1.52
N VAL A 572 5.04 -38.99 -1.27
CA VAL A 572 4.08 -39.77 -2.04
C VAL A 572 2.66 -39.26 -1.81
N ALA A 573 2.24 -39.02 -0.57
CA ALA A 573 0.90 -38.51 -0.26
C ALA A 573 0.62 -37.13 -0.90
N SER A 574 1.58 -36.20 -0.80
CA SER A 574 1.47 -34.87 -1.43
C SER A 574 1.33 -35.00 -2.95
N TYR A 575 2.12 -35.87 -3.57
CA TYR A 575 2.04 -36.14 -5.00
C TYR A 575 0.72 -36.81 -5.41
N GLU A 576 0.24 -37.78 -4.63
CA GLU A 576 -1.02 -38.47 -4.83
C GLU A 576 -2.20 -37.51 -4.82
N ILE A 577 -2.22 -36.52 -3.92
CA ILE A 577 -3.23 -35.46 -3.90
C ILE A 577 -3.26 -34.71 -5.24
N SER A 578 -2.10 -34.28 -5.74
CA SER A 578 -2.02 -33.56 -7.02
C SER A 578 -2.41 -34.41 -8.22
N LEU A 579 -1.95 -35.66 -8.28
CA LEU A 579 -2.30 -36.57 -9.38
C LEU A 579 -3.79 -36.92 -9.38
N ASN A 580 -4.38 -37.21 -8.22
CA ASN A 580 -5.81 -37.50 -8.15
C ASN A 580 -6.65 -36.29 -8.54
N ALA A 581 -6.25 -35.08 -8.15
CA ALA A 581 -6.92 -33.85 -8.57
C ALA A 581 -6.88 -33.69 -10.11
N LEU A 582 -5.74 -33.96 -10.74
CA LEU A 582 -5.61 -33.96 -12.20
C LEU A 582 -6.46 -35.07 -12.85
N CYS A 583 -6.42 -36.29 -12.33
CA CYS A 583 -7.24 -37.42 -12.81
C CYS A 583 -8.75 -37.10 -12.79
N ARG A 584 -9.22 -36.47 -11.71
CA ARG A 584 -10.62 -36.10 -11.50
C ARG A 584 -11.01 -34.77 -12.16
N ARG A 585 -10.07 -34.09 -12.84
CA ARG A 585 -10.26 -32.77 -13.48
C ARG A 585 -10.82 -31.71 -12.53
N LEU A 586 -10.32 -31.72 -11.29
CA LEU A 586 -10.65 -30.71 -10.29
C LEU A 586 -10.13 -29.33 -10.71
N ARG A 587 -10.74 -28.26 -10.21
CA ARG A 587 -10.22 -26.89 -10.38
C ARG A 587 -9.00 -26.70 -9.49
N ILE A 588 -7.83 -26.61 -10.12
CA ILE A 588 -6.55 -26.44 -9.42
C ILE A 588 -6.02 -25.03 -9.65
N ALA A 589 -5.65 -24.34 -8.57
CA ALA A 589 -4.92 -23.07 -8.60
C ALA A 589 -3.50 -23.24 -8.03
N GLU A 590 -2.55 -22.43 -8.50
CA GLU A 590 -1.21 -22.33 -7.92
C GLU A 590 -0.96 -20.92 -7.39
N VAL A 591 -0.44 -20.86 -6.16
CA VAL A 591 -0.20 -19.63 -5.40
C VAL A 591 1.29 -19.52 -5.14
N SER A 592 1.90 -18.37 -5.47
CA SER A 592 3.37 -18.19 -5.47
C SER A 592 3.96 -17.96 -4.07
N THR A 593 4.63 -18.93 -3.48
CA THR A 593 5.14 -18.83 -2.10
C THR A 593 6.61 -18.43 -2.04
N ALA A 594 6.97 -17.53 -1.12
CA ALA A 594 8.36 -17.09 -0.92
C ALA A 594 9.17 -18.06 -0.03
N GLU A 595 10.47 -18.23 -0.31
CA GLU A 595 11.42 -18.96 0.55
C GLU A 595 11.88 -18.04 1.70
N VAL A 596 11.96 -18.56 2.93
CA VAL A 596 12.57 -17.85 4.06
C VAL A 596 14.08 -18.14 4.06
N GLU A 597 14.92 -17.12 3.90
CA GLU A 597 16.38 -17.27 4.03
C GLU A 597 16.77 -17.50 5.49
N GLY A 598 16.89 -18.77 5.91
CA GLY A 598 17.44 -19.11 7.23
C GLY A 598 16.93 -20.44 7.77
N GLY A 599 17.73 -21.51 7.67
CA GLY A 599 17.37 -22.81 8.23
C GLY A 599 18.30 -23.93 7.79
N GLY A 600 19.52 -23.91 8.32
CA GLY A 600 20.57 -24.90 8.04
C GLY A 600 20.14 -26.34 8.36
N GLY A 601 20.27 -27.22 7.36
CA GLY A 601 20.04 -28.66 7.49
C GLY A 601 20.37 -29.41 6.20
N SER A 602 21.55 -29.16 5.60
CA SER A 602 21.92 -29.64 4.26
C SER A 602 22.33 -31.12 4.18
N GLY A 603 22.43 -31.85 5.29
CA GLY A 603 23.04 -33.19 5.32
C GLY A 603 22.14 -34.37 4.92
N ASN A 604 20.88 -34.41 5.40
CA ASN A 604 20.06 -35.65 5.38
C ASN A 604 18.87 -35.64 4.42
N ARG A 605 18.50 -34.48 3.86
CA ARG A 605 17.28 -34.33 3.03
C ARG A 605 17.46 -34.80 1.58
N THR A 606 18.68 -34.75 1.03
CA THR A 606 18.98 -35.15 -0.37
C THR A 606 18.84 -36.67 -0.60
N VAL A 607 19.16 -37.48 0.42
CA VAL A 607 19.10 -38.94 0.35
C VAL A 607 17.65 -39.45 0.32
N ARG A 608 16.74 -38.84 1.08
CA ARG A 608 15.30 -39.21 1.10
C ARG A 608 14.55 -38.94 -0.21
N ALA A 609 14.96 -37.93 -0.98
CA ALA A 609 14.29 -37.57 -2.24
C ALA A 609 14.66 -38.49 -3.42
N LEU A 610 15.85 -39.10 -3.41
CA LEU A 610 16.25 -40.09 -4.41
C LEU A 610 15.63 -41.46 -4.11
N THR A 611 15.43 -41.79 -2.83
CA THR A 611 14.79 -43.06 -2.41
C THR A 611 13.29 -43.12 -2.68
N SER A 612 12.61 -41.98 -2.89
CA SER A 612 11.16 -41.94 -3.18
C SER A 612 10.81 -42.08 -4.67
N ILE A 613 11.79 -41.99 -5.58
CA ILE A 613 11.59 -42.12 -7.04
C ILE A 613 10.87 -43.44 -7.44
N PRO A 614 11.28 -44.62 -6.95
CA PRO A 614 10.58 -45.87 -7.26
C PRO A 614 9.13 -45.88 -6.76
N SER A 615 8.87 -45.27 -5.60
CA SER A 615 7.54 -45.15 -5.02
C SER A 615 6.66 -44.22 -5.85
N LEU A 616 7.17 -43.07 -6.27
CA LEU A 616 6.49 -42.11 -7.15
C LEU A 616 6.15 -42.74 -8.52
N LEU A 617 7.04 -43.55 -9.09
CA LEU A 617 6.78 -44.28 -10.33
C LEU A 617 5.70 -45.37 -10.18
N ARG A 618 5.66 -46.07 -9.03
CA ARG A 618 4.56 -47.02 -8.73
C ARG A 618 3.23 -46.30 -8.59
N VAL A 619 3.21 -45.13 -7.96
CA VAL A 619 2.02 -44.31 -7.78
C VAL A 619 1.50 -43.78 -9.12
N LEU A 620 2.39 -43.31 -9.99
CA LEU A 620 2.07 -42.96 -11.37
C LEU A 620 1.45 -44.15 -12.12
N ALA A 621 2.10 -45.33 -12.07
CA ALA A 621 1.60 -46.52 -12.74
C ALA A 621 0.23 -46.98 -12.20
N SER A 622 0.02 -46.93 -10.88
CA SER A 622 -1.26 -47.24 -10.23
C SER A 622 -2.37 -46.28 -10.67
N ASN A 623 -2.10 -44.97 -10.70
CA ASN A 623 -3.07 -43.97 -11.15
C ASN A 623 -3.34 -44.03 -12.66
N MET A 624 -2.35 -44.41 -13.48
CA MET A 624 -2.56 -44.67 -14.91
C MET A 624 -3.49 -45.87 -15.14
N LEU A 625 -3.40 -46.91 -14.31
CA LEU A 625 -4.30 -48.07 -14.36
C LEU A 625 -5.72 -47.68 -13.91
N ARG A 626 -5.86 -46.94 -12.80
CA ARG A 626 -7.17 -46.43 -12.32
C ARG A 626 -7.82 -45.42 -13.28
N GLY A 627 -7.01 -44.58 -13.93
CA GLY A 627 -7.48 -43.60 -14.91
C GLY A 627 -7.97 -44.22 -16.22
N ARG A 628 -7.65 -45.50 -16.50
CA ARG A 628 -8.28 -46.26 -17.59
C ARG A 628 -9.69 -46.73 -17.23
N ASP A 629 -9.92 -47.10 -15.97
CA ASP A 629 -11.24 -47.54 -15.49
C ASP A 629 -12.23 -46.37 -15.29
N ALA A 630 -11.74 -45.15 -15.04
CA ALA A 630 -12.59 -43.96 -14.95
C ALA A 630 -12.95 -43.32 -16.32
N ARG A 631 -12.37 -43.81 -17.42
CA ARG A 631 -12.67 -43.38 -18.81
C ARG A 631 -13.58 -44.35 -19.57
N SER A 632 -13.93 -45.50 -18.98
CA SER A 632 -15.05 -46.36 -19.39
C SER A 632 -16.30 -46.01 -18.59
#